data_AF-A0A366RYE4-F1
#
_entry.id   AF-A0A366RYE4-F1
#
_cell.length_a   1.000
_cell.length_b   1.000
_cell.length_c   1.000
_cell.angle_alpha   90.00
_cell.angle_beta   90.00
_cell.angle_gamma   90.00
#
_symmetry.space_group_name_H-M   'P 1'
#
loop_
_entity.id
_entity.type
_entity.pdbx_description
1 polymer ?
#
loop_
_entity_poly.entity_id
_entity_poly.type
_entity_poly.pdbx_seq_one_letter_code
_entity_poly.pdbx_strand_id
1 'polypeptide(L)'
;MSEGLDPLSATFELRFKKAWRLWRAGANDTAETMAKELLLEPRLGRFHKAGMHTLLSTSSNNYVEHGLEAVRLYTEISDRNDLTEDERKDITVYLDDANKLLDKARQDQAKIDHQIQEKLAGGMTMEELHDAQIEEMNRRLDAEEAGISEHGPDSQSSVPEMTEESHLSSQPAVPLRPESHRTDNDNIEHTVDTFLGMDLDFDDNSPLPDIVRHKPGSGTKKDEDKV
;
A
#
# COMPACT_ATOMS: atom_id res chain seq x y z
N MET A 1 23.66 17.38 18.39
CA MET A 1 22.48 17.61 19.25
C MET A 1 21.30 16.99 18.54
N SER A 2 20.41 16.28 19.22
CA SER A 2 19.32 15.50 18.62
C SER A 2 17.96 16.13 18.99
N GLU A 3 17.55 17.25 18.37
CA GLU A 3 16.14 17.70 18.36
C GLU A 3 15.24 16.54 17.88
N GLY A 4 14.62 15.88 18.85
CA GLY A 4 13.75 14.75 18.60
C GLY A 4 12.67 15.16 17.62
N LEU A 5 12.49 14.33 16.59
CA LEU A 5 11.25 14.34 15.82
C LEU A 5 10.09 14.33 16.83
N ASP A 6 9.09 15.17 16.59
CA ASP A 6 7.82 15.11 17.33
C ASP A 6 7.39 13.64 17.42
N PRO A 7 7.11 13.08 18.61
CA PRO A 7 6.85 11.64 18.76
C PRO A 7 5.78 11.12 17.80
N LEU A 8 4.81 11.96 17.43
CA LEU A 8 3.81 11.62 16.43
C LEU A 8 4.41 11.50 15.02
N SER A 9 5.25 12.46 14.60
CA SER A 9 5.92 12.42 13.30
C SER A 9 6.81 11.18 13.16
N ALA A 10 7.52 10.81 14.23
CA ALA A 10 8.30 9.57 14.27
C ALA A 10 7.41 8.31 14.15
N THR A 11 6.22 8.33 14.74
CA THR A 11 5.26 7.22 14.65
C THR A 11 4.72 7.06 13.22
N PHE A 12 4.37 8.17 12.55
CA PHE A 12 3.93 8.12 11.15
C PHE A 12 5.04 7.62 10.22
N GLU A 13 6.26 8.11 10.41
CA GLU A 13 7.43 7.66 9.66
C GLU A 13 7.66 6.14 9.81
N LEU A 14 7.52 5.61 11.03
CA LEU A 14 7.67 4.18 11.29
C LEU A 14 6.58 3.35 10.60
N ARG A 15 5.30 3.78 10.68
CA ARG A 15 4.18 3.10 10.02
C ARG A 15 4.33 3.15 8.50
N PHE A 16 4.71 4.30 7.94
CA PHE A 16 4.98 4.48 6.52
C PHE A 16 6.05 3.49 6.02
N LYS A 17 7.20 3.43 6.70
CA LYS A 17 8.28 2.48 6.39
C LYS A 17 7.83 1.03 6.53
N LYS A 18 6.97 0.73 7.52
CA LYS A 18 6.41 -0.61 7.70
C LYS A 18 5.51 -1.01 6.53
N ALA A 19 4.65 -0.12 6.04
CA ALA A 19 3.79 -0.39 4.88
C ALA A 19 4.61 -0.73 3.64
N TRP A 20 5.62 0.08 3.31
CA TRP A 20 6.51 -0.18 2.17
C TRP A 20 7.31 -1.48 2.30
N ARG A 21 7.77 -1.83 3.52
CA ARG A 21 8.47 -3.09 3.74
C ARG A 21 7.57 -4.31 3.54
N LEU A 22 6.31 -4.23 4.00
CA LEU A 22 5.32 -5.28 3.78
C LEU A 22 5.05 -5.47 2.29
N TRP A 23 4.89 -4.37 1.56
CA TRP A 23 4.70 -4.40 0.11
C TRP A 23 5.89 -5.07 -0.61
N ARG A 24 7.13 -4.68 -0.29
CA ARG A 24 8.34 -5.31 -0.84
C ARG A 24 8.48 -6.79 -0.48
N ALA A 25 7.94 -7.20 0.67
CA ALA A 25 7.92 -8.60 1.09
C ALA A 25 6.79 -9.42 0.42
N GLY A 26 6.02 -8.82 -0.49
CA GLY A 26 4.88 -9.45 -1.16
C GLY A 26 3.62 -9.53 -0.30
N ALA A 27 3.62 -8.97 0.92
CA ALA A 27 2.45 -8.92 1.80
C ALA A 27 1.53 -7.74 1.42
N ASN A 28 1.06 -7.75 0.16
CA ASN A 28 0.36 -6.62 -0.48
C ASN A 28 -0.90 -6.21 0.28
N ASP A 29 -1.81 -7.14 0.59
CA ASP A 29 -3.07 -6.84 1.29
C ASP A 29 -2.85 -6.14 2.63
N THR A 30 -1.83 -6.58 3.38
CA THR A 30 -1.48 -5.98 4.67
C THR A 30 -0.87 -4.59 4.48
N ALA A 31 -0.04 -4.41 3.45
CA ALA A 31 0.55 -3.13 3.11
C ALA A 31 -0.52 -2.12 2.66
N GLU A 32 -1.46 -2.54 1.83
CA GLU A 32 -2.59 -1.74 1.36
C GLU A 32 -3.52 -1.33 2.50
N THR A 33 -3.87 -2.28 3.38
CA THR A 33 -4.69 -1.99 4.57
C THR A 33 -4.01 -0.92 5.41
N MET A 34 -2.70 -1.05 5.65
CA MET A 34 -1.93 -0.07 6.40
C MET A 34 -1.85 1.30 5.69
N ALA A 35 -1.71 1.31 4.36
CA ALA A 35 -1.70 2.54 3.58
C ALA A 35 -3.05 3.27 3.66
N LYS A 36 -4.16 2.54 3.54
CA LYS A 36 -5.52 3.08 3.69
C LYS A 36 -5.73 3.66 5.10
N GLU A 37 -5.34 2.92 6.15
CA GLU A 37 -5.41 3.42 7.53
C GLU A 37 -4.59 4.69 7.73
N LEU A 38 -3.38 4.77 7.18
CA LEU A 38 -2.55 5.96 7.28
C LEU A 38 -3.16 7.16 6.55
N LEU A 39 -3.80 6.96 5.40
CA LEU A 39 -4.46 8.04 4.67
C LEU A 39 -5.66 8.64 5.42
N LEU A 40 -6.26 7.89 6.37
CA LEU A 40 -7.30 8.41 7.26
C LEU A 40 -6.75 9.39 8.31
N GLU A 41 -5.45 9.40 8.56
CA GLU A 41 -4.82 10.27 9.57
C GLU A 41 -4.74 11.72 9.08
N PRO A 42 -5.47 12.68 9.68
CA PRO A 42 -5.53 14.05 9.16
C PRO A 42 -4.18 14.77 9.23
N ARG A 43 -3.36 14.40 10.21
CA ARG A 43 -2.03 14.97 10.49
C ARG A 43 -0.91 14.32 9.68
N LEU A 44 -1.21 13.36 8.81
CA LEU A 44 -0.21 12.73 7.97
C LEU A 44 0.37 13.76 6.98
N GLY A 45 1.70 13.82 6.91
CA GLY A 45 2.41 14.75 6.03
C GLY A 45 2.12 14.47 4.56
N ARG A 46 2.21 15.52 3.71
CA ARG A 46 1.95 15.39 2.26
C ARG A 46 2.85 14.36 1.60
N PHE A 47 4.12 14.29 1.99
CA PHE A 47 5.07 13.30 1.49
C PHE A 47 4.62 11.87 1.79
N HIS A 48 4.24 11.60 3.04
CA HIS A 48 3.73 10.28 3.43
C HIS A 48 2.42 9.94 2.71
N LYS A 49 1.50 10.90 2.58
CA LYS A 49 0.27 10.73 1.80
C LYS A 49 0.57 10.36 0.34
N ALA A 50 1.49 11.08 -0.29
CA ALA A 50 1.92 10.81 -1.66
C ALA A 50 2.44 9.36 -1.78
N GLY A 51 3.35 8.94 -0.89
CA GLY A 51 3.88 7.59 -0.92
C GLY A 51 2.84 6.50 -0.61
N MET A 52 1.85 6.75 0.26
CA MET A 52 0.76 5.78 0.46
C MET A 52 -0.13 5.67 -0.78
N HIS A 53 -0.38 6.78 -1.47
CA HIS A 53 -1.06 6.75 -2.77
C HIS A 53 -0.22 6.04 -3.85
N THR A 54 1.10 6.21 -3.88
CA THR A 54 1.98 5.46 -4.78
C THR A 54 1.88 3.96 -4.51
N LEU A 55 1.91 3.53 -3.24
CA LEU A 55 1.73 2.12 -2.87
C LEU A 55 0.37 1.60 -3.35
N LEU A 56 -0.70 2.34 -3.12
CA LEU A 56 -2.04 1.95 -3.57
C LEU A 56 -2.24 2.02 -5.09
N SER A 57 -1.38 2.72 -5.84
CA SER A 57 -1.41 2.72 -7.31
C SER A 57 -0.96 1.39 -7.93
N THR A 58 -0.46 0.46 -7.11
CA THR A 58 -0.19 -0.92 -7.52
C THR A 58 -1.29 -1.90 -7.08
N SER A 59 -2.31 -1.42 -6.37
CA SER A 59 -3.44 -2.25 -5.92
C SER A 59 -4.42 -2.52 -7.06
N SER A 60 -5.39 -3.40 -6.83
CA SER A 60 -6.46 -3.67 -7.79
C SER A 60 -7.51 -2.55 -7.86
N ASN A 61 -7.68 -1.78 -6.79
CA ASN A 61 -8.83 -0.88 -6.62
C ASN A 61 -8.43 0.58 -6.78
N ASN A 62 -9.07 1.30 -7.71
CA ASN A 62 -8.87 2.74 -7.94
C ASN A 62 -7.40 3.14 -8.14
N TYR A 63 -6.60 2.24 -8.69
CA TYR A 63 -5.15 2.38 -8.80
C TYR A 63 -4.72 3.55 -9.68
N VAL A 64 -5.51 3.88 -10.71
CA VAL A 64 -5.32 5.09 -11.53
C VAL A 64 -5.54 6.36 -10.70
N GLU A 65 -6.59 6.40 -9.88
CA GLU A 65 -6.91 7.57 -9.04
C GLU A 65 -5.83 7.79 -7.97
N HIS A 66 -5.35 6.70 -7.37
CA HIS A 66 -4.22 6.75 -6.45
C HIS A 66 -2.93 7.20 -7.13
N GLY A 67 -2.64 6.73 -8.35
CA GLY A 67 -1.50 7.23 -9.14
C GLY A 67 -1.59 8.73 -9.45
N LEU A 68 -2.78 9.21 -9.82
CA LEU A 68 -3.04 10.64 -10.05
C LEU A 68 -2.79 11.47 -8.79
N GLU A 69 -3.29 11.02 -7.64
CA GLU A 69 -3.15 11.73 -6.38
C GLU A 69 -1.69 11.74 -5.89
N ALA A 70 -0.95 10.65 -6.09
CA ALA A 70 0.49 10.60 -5.81
C ALA A 70 1.27 11.63 -6.64
N VAL A 71 1.06 11.65 -7.97
CA VAL A 71 1.70 12.62 -8.89
C VAL A 71 1.35 14.05 -8.49
N ARG A 72 0.07 14.32 -8.17
CA ARG A 72 -0.40 15.63 -7.73
C ARG A 72 0.34 16.10 -6.48
N LEU A 73 0.42 15.25 -5.45
CA LEU A 73 1.07 15.58 -4.18
C LEU A 73 2.59 15.75 -4.33
N TYR A 74 3.28 14.89 -5.09
CA TYR A 74 4.72 15.04 -5.33
C TYR A 74 5.04 16.31 -6.13
N THR A 75 4.20 16.66 -7.11
CA THR A 75 4.32 17.92 -7.86
C THR A 75 4.18 19.12 -6.92
N GLU A 76 3.14 19.14 -6.07
CA GLU A 76 2.97 20.21 -5.07
C GLU A 76 4.16 20.34 -4.12
N ILE A 77 4.77 19.21 -3.71
CA ILE A 77 5.95 19.23 -2.86
C ILE A 77 7.13 19.80 -3.65
N SER A 78 7.36 19.36 -4.89
CA SER A 78 8.44 19.83 -5.75
C SER A 78 8.36 21.33 -6.02
N ASP A 79 7.15 21.88 -6.19
CA ASP A 79 6.94 23.31 -6.47
C ASP A 79 7.20 24.23 -5.27
N ARG A 80 7.52 23.67 -4.10
CA ARG A 80 7.86 24.46 -2.92
C ARG A 80 9.20 25.20 -3.08
N ASN A 81 9.21 26.45 -2.64
CA ASN A 81 10.40 27.31 -2.68
C ASN A 81 11.36 27.09 -1.50
N ASP A 82 10.93 26.38 -0.45
CA ASP A 82 11.71 26.16 0.77
C ASP A 82 12.52 24.86 0.76
N LEU A 83 12.46 24.09 -0.34
CA LEU A 83 13.28 22.89 -0.51
C LEU A 83 14.71 23.24 -0.94
N THR A 84 15.66 22.53 -0.34
CA THR A 84 17.05 22.47 -0.82
C THR A 84 17.12 21.78 -2.19
N GLU A 85 18.25 21.93 -2.89
CA GLU A 85 18.47 21.28 -4.18
C GLU A 85 18.45 19.75 -4.07
N ASP A 86 19.04 19.20 -3.01
CA ASP A 86 19.07 17.77 -2.74
C ASP A 86 17.66 17.22 -2.47
N GLU A 87 16.87 17.88 -1.61
CA GLU A 87 15.47 17.47 -1.36
C GLU A 87 14.63 17.54 -2.63
N ARG A 88 14.82 18.57 -3.45
CA ARG A 88 14.11 18.71 -4.73
C ARG A 88 14.47 17.56 -5.68
N LYS A 89 15.74 17.15 -5.71
CA LYS A 89 16.21 16.02 -6.51
C LYS A 89 15.56 14.72 -6.03
N ASP A 90 15.53 14.48 -4.72
CA ASP A 90 14.89 13.28 -4.15
C ASP A 90 13.39 13.24 -4.47
N ILE A 91 12.67 14.36 -4.31
CA ILE A 91 11.26 14.46 -4.67
C ILE A 91 11.03 14.24 -6.18
N THR A 92 11.96 14.68 -7.02
CA THR A 92 11.88 14.44 -8.47
C THR A 92 11.97 12.96 -8.81
N VAL A 93 12.79 12.17 -8.09
CA VAL A 93 12.86 10.72 -8.26
C VAL A 93 11.51 10.08 -7.92
N TYR A 94 10.91 10.43 -6.77
CA TYR A 94 9.60 9.90 -6.40
C TYR A 94 8.48 10.32 -7.35
N LEU A 95 8.55 11.53 -7.89
CA LEU A 95 7.60 12.02 -8.90
C LEU A 95 7.73 11.24 -10.21
N ASP A 96 8.94 10.94 -10.67
CA ASP A 96 9.17 10.14 -11.86
C ASP A 96 8.63 8.70 -11.69
N ASP A 97 8.89 8.08 -10.53
CA ASP A 97 8.36 6.76 -10.20
C ASP A 97 6.82 6.75 -10.14
N ALA A 98 6.21 7.77 -9.54
CA ALA A 98 4.75 7.91 -9.50
C ALA A 98 4.15 8.09 -10.91
N ASN A 99 4.80 8.84 -11.80
CA ASN A 99 4.36 8.99 -13.19
C ASN A 99 4.46 7.67 -13.96
N LYS A 100 5.56 6.92 -13.81
CA LYS A 100 5.71 5.59 -14.43
C LYS A 100 4.60 4.64 -13.99
N LEU A 101 4.28 4.60 -12.69
CA LEU A 101 3.20 3.78 -12.15
C LEU A 101 1.84 4.22 -12.68
N LEU A 102 1.57 5.53 -12.74
CA LEU A 102 0.34 6.07 -13.30
C LEU A 102 0.17 5.74 -14.80
N ASP A 103 1.24 5.85 -15.59
CA ASP A 103 1.19 5.52 -17.02
C ASP A 103 0.94 4.03 -17.23
N LYS A 104 1.57 3.17 -16.43
CA LYS A 104 1.28 1.73 -16.42
C LYS A 104 -0.19 1.48 -16.04
N ALA A 105 -0.67 2.11 -14.97
CA ALA A 105 -2.04 1.98 -14.52
C ALA A 105 -3.05 2.36 -15.61
N ARG A 106 -2.78 3.44 -16.35
CA ARG A 106 -3.62 3.86 -17.49
C ARG A 106 -3.58 2.88 -18.65
N GLN A 107 -2.42 2.30 -18.95
CA GLN A 107 -2.29 1.27 -19.99
C GLN A 107 -3.08 0.01 -19.63
N ASP A 108 -2.99 -0.43 -18.37
CA ASP A 108 -3.72 -1.58 -17.87
C ASP A 108 -5.23 -1.34 -17.91
N GLN A 109 -5.70 -0.18 -17.45
CA GLN A 109 -7.11 0.22 -17.55
C GLN A 109 -7.59 0.23 -19.00
N ALA A 110 -6.83 0.86 -19.91
CA ALA A 110 -7.20 0.91 -21.33
C ALA A 110 -7.26 -0.47 -21.98
N LYS A 111 -6.38 -1.40 -21.57
CA LYS A 111 -6.40 -2.78 -22.04
C LYS A 111 -7.63 -3.53 -21.55
N ILE A 112 -7.99 -3.36 -20.28
CA ILE A 112 -9.20 -3.93 -19.68
C ILE A 112 -10.44 -3.38 -20.40
N ASP A 113 -10.52 -2.06 -20.58
CA ASP A 113 -11.63 -1.40 -21.26
C ASP A 113 -11.78 -1.90 -22.70
N HIS A 114 -10.66 -2.09 -23.42
CA HIS A 114 -10.67 -2.67 -24.76
C HIS A 114 -11.20 -4.11 -24.76
N GLN A 115 -10.78 -4.96 -23.82
CA GLN A 115 -11.27 -6.34 -23.71
C GLN A 115 -12.77 -6.38 -23.39
N ILE A 116 -13.25 -5.48 -22.53
CA ILE A 116 -14.67 -5.32 -22.22
C ILE A 116 -15.43 -4.93 -23.49
N GLN A 117 -14.96 -3.91 -24.21
CA GLN A 117 -15.59 -3.46 -25.46
C GLN A 117 -15.63 -4.53 -26.53
N GLU A 118 -14.56 -5.32 -26.69
CA GLU A 118 -14.50 -6.43 -27.63
C GLU A 118 -15.53 -7.52 -27.31
N LYS A 119 -15.66 -7.90 -26.02
CA LYS A 119 -16.67 -8.87 -25.58
C LYS A 119 -18.09 -8.36 -25.83
N LEU A 120 -18.36 -7.10 -25.50
CA LEU A 120 -19.67 -6.47 -25.74
C LEU A 120 -20.00 -6.37 -27.24
N ALA A 121 -19.03 -6.01 -28.07
CA ALA A 121 -19.18 -5.99 -29.53
C ALA A 121 -19.42 -7.38 -30.12
N GLY A 122 -18.91 -8.43 -29.47
CA GLY A 122 -19.18 -9.83 -29.79
C GLY A 122 -20.60 -10.29 -29.45
N GLY A 123 -21.44 -9.41 -28.89
CA GLY A 123 -22.82 -9.71 -28.52
C GLY A 123 -23.01 -10.24 -27.10
N MET A 124 -21.93 -10.30 -26.30
CA MET A 124 -22.03 -10.58 -24.86
C MET A 124 -22.73 -9.40 -24.18
N THR A 125 -23.69 -9.70 -23.32
CA THR A 125 -24.35 -8.69 -22.48
C THR A 125 -23.47 -8.33 -21.28
N MET A 126 -23.75 -7.20 -20.63
CA MET A 126 -23.05 -6.84 -19.39
C MET A 126 -23.24 -7.89 -18.29
N GLU A 127 -24.44 -8.49 -18.19
CA GLU A 127 -24.74 -9.55 -17.21
C GLU A 127 -23.87 -10.80 -17.44
N GLU A 128 -23.79 -11.28 -18.68
CA GLU A 128 -22.92 -12.40 -19.06
C GLU A 128 -21.43 -12.11 -18.83
N LEU A 129 -21.01 -10.85 -18.99
CA LEU A 129 -19.64 -10.43 -18.70
C LEU A 129 -19.33 -10.53 -17.20
N HIS A 130 -20.26 -10.08 -16.34
CA HIS A 130 -20.12 -10.19 -14.89
C HIS A 130 -20.08 -11.66 -14.45
N ASP A 131 -20.99 -12.50 -14.97
CA ASP A 131 -21.01 -13.93 -14.67
C ASP A 131 -19.71 -14.62 -15.09
N ALA A 132 -19.20 -14.31 -16.29
CA ALA A 132 -17.93 -14.84 -16.76
C ALA A 132 -16.73 -14.41 -15.89
N GLN A 133 -16.76 -13.21 -15.32
CA GLN A 133 -15.72 -12.76 -14.38
C GLN A 133 -15.81 -13.48 -13.03
N ILE A 134 -17.02 -13.70 -12.51
CA ILE A 134 -17.24 -14.45 -11.26
C ILE A 134 -16.79 -15.90 -11.43
N GLU A 135 -17.12 -16.54 -12.57
CA GLU A 135 -16.70 -17.91 -12.85
C GLU A 135 -15.18 -18.03 -12.95
N GLU A 136 -14.52 -17.09 -13.62
CA GLU A 136 -13.05 -17.06 -13.70
C GLU A 136 -12.40 -16.85 -12.34
N MET A 137 -12.96 -15.98 -11.50
CA MET A 137 -12.48 -15.77 -10.12
C MET A 137 -12.59 -17.05 -9.29
N ASN A 138 -13.75 -17.71 -9.31
CA ASN A 138 -13.96 -18.98 -8.60
C ASN A 138 -12.99 -20.06 -9.11
N ARG A 139 -12.77 -20.14 -10.42
CA ARG A 139 -11.82 -21.07 -11.03
C ARG A 139 -10.39 -20.85 -10.56
N ARG A 140 -9.96 -19.60 -10.36
CA ARG A 140 -8.63 -19.28 -9.82
C ARG A 140 -8.50 -19.70 -8.35
N LEU A 141 -9.52 -19.43 -7.54
CA LEU A 141 -9.53 -19.84 -6.13
C LEU A 141 -9.46 -21.37 -5.98
N ASP A 142 -10.23 -22.11 -6.79
CA ASP A 142 -10.20 -23.58 -6.79
C ASP A 142 -8.82 -24.13 -7.20
N ALA A 143 -8.16 -23.48 -8.17
CA ALA A 143 -6.82 -23.88 -8.64
C ALA A 143 -5.73 -23.62 -7.57
N GLU A 144 -5.84 -22.52 -6.82
CA GLU A 144 -4.94 -22.21 -5.70
C GLU A 144 -5.14 -23.17 -4.52
N GLU A 145 -6.38 -23.56 -4.21
CA GLU A 145 -6.66 -24.56 -3.17
C GLU A 145 -6.13 -25.96 -3.54
N ALA A 146 -6.28 -26.37 -4.81
CA ALA A 146 -5.76 -27.64 -5.29
C ALA A 146 -4.22 -27.69 -5.38
N GLY A 147 -3.57 -26.55 -5.63
CA GLY A 147 -2.11 -26.42 -5.76
C GLY A 147 -1.31 -26.53 -4.46
N ILE A 148 -1.98 -26.48 -3.29
CA ILE A 148 -1.33 -26.54 -1.97
C ILE A 148 -1.14 -28.00 -1.48
N SER A 149 -1.63 -29.01 -2.23
CA SER A 149 -1.69 -30.39 -1.75
C SER A 149 -0.59 -31.36 -2.29
N GLU A 150 0.58 -30.88 -2.74
CA GLU A 150 1.64 -31.77 -3.25
C GLU A 150 3.09 -31.41 -2.81
N HIS A 151 3.29 -31.08 -1.53
CA HIS A 151 4.58 -31.31 -0.86
C HIS A 151 4.41 -32.28 0.31
N GLY A 152 4.64 -33.55 -0.01
CA GLY A 152 4.53 -34.68 0.88
C GLY A 152 5.55 -34.67 2.03
N PRO A 153 5.31 -35.52 3.03
CA PRO A 153 5.99 -35.53 4.32
C PRO A 153 7.31 -36.29 4.21
N ASP A 154 8.43 -35.68 4.58
CA ASP A 154 9.60 -36.42 5.07
C ASP A 154 10.65 -35.48 5.67
N SER A 155 10.62 -35.36 7.00
CA SER A 155 11.85 -35.26 7.80
C SER A 155 11.53 -35.59 9.24
N GLN A 156 11.76 -36.86 9.57
CA GLN A 156 11.89 -37.37 10.92
C GLN A 156 12.97 -36.57 11.66
N SER A 157 12.60 -35.89 12.74
CA SER A 157 13.55 -35.50 13.78
C SER A 157 12.94 -35.84 15.13
N SER A 158 13.47 -36.91 15.71
CA SER A 158 13.21 -37.39 17.05
C SER A 158 13.50 -36.30 18.08
N VAL A 159 12.52 -35.97 18.91
CA VAL A 159 12.73 -35.17 20.13
C VAL A 159 12.16 -35.96 21.30
N PRO A 160 12.90 -36.10 22.41
CA PRO A 160 12.54 -37.00 23.49
C PRO A 160 11.45 -36.41 24.40
N GLU A 161 10.57 -37.33 24.75
CA GLU A 161 9.60 -37.33 25.84
C GLU A 161 10.21 -36.87 27.17
N MET A 162 9.68 -35.79 27.74
CA MET A 162 9.74 -35.49 29.17
C MET A 162 8.34 -35.07 29.64
N THR A 163 7.74 -35.98 30.38
CA THR A 163 6.61 -35.83 31.31
C THR A 163 6.79 -34.62 32.23
N GLU A 164 5.72 -33.84 32.45
CA GLU A 164 5.07 -33.79 33.76
C GLU A 164 3.78 -32.93 33.74
N GLU A 165 2.94 -33.27 34.71
CA GLU A 165 1.53 -33.02 34.88
C GLU A 165 1.23 -31.60 35.38
N SER A 166 0.02 -31.07 35.10
CA SER A 166 -0.91 -30.60 36.15
C SER A 166 -2.09 -29.73 35.65
N HIS A 167 -3.29 -30.25 35.92
CA HIS A 167 -4.47 -29.60 36.50
C HIS A 167 -5.28 -28.52 35.76
N LEU A 168 -6.48 -28.96 35.31
CA LEU A 168 -7.83 -28.48 35.67
C LEU A 168 -8.10 -26.96 35.71
N SER A 169 -8.99 -26.46 34.84
CA SER A 169 -10.14 -25.64 35.29
C SER A 169 -11.19 -25.40 34.20
N SER A 170 -12.43 -25.29 34.66
CA SER A 170 -13.70 -25.50 33.96
C SER A 170 -14.20 -24.36 33.06
N GLN A 171 -14.98 -24.76 32.05
CA GLN A 171 -15.92 -23.91 31.30
C GLN A 171 -17.01 -23.29 32.19
N PRO A 172 -17.72 -22.26 31.70
CA PRO A 172 -19.11 -22.52 31.32
C PRO A 172 -19.54 -21.92 29.97
N ALA A 173 -20.48 -22.64 29.35
CA ALA A 173 -21.17 -22.33 28.12
C ALA A 173 -22.16 -21.15 28.25
N VAL A 174 -22.28 -20.36 27.18
CA VAL A 174 -23.30 -19.31 27.02
C VAL A 174 -23.88 -19.39 25.59
N PRO A 175 -25.20 -19.18 25.39
CA PRO A 175 -25.97 -19.86 24.36
C PRO A 175 -26.08 -19.12 23.03
N LEU A 176 -26.30 -19.94 21.99
CA LEU A 176 -26.72 -19.60 20.63
C LEU A 176 -27.98 -18.73 20.61
N ARG A 177 -27.95 -17.67 19.79
CA ARG A 177 -29.13 -16.96 19.30
C ARG A 177 -29.01 -16.75 17.79
N PRO A 178 -30.02 -17.11 16.98
CA PRO A 178 -30.00 -16.90 15.54
C PRO A 178 -30.65 -15.56 15.15
N GLU A 179 -30.47 -15.24 13.87
CA GLU A 179 -31.15 -14.24 13.04
C GLU A 179 -30.57 -12.81 13.02
N SER A 180 -30.05 -12.42 11.85
CA SER A 180 -30.78 -11.48 10.98
C SER A 180 -30.08 -11.38 9.62
N HIS A 181 -30.81 -11.75 8.57
CA HIS A 181 -30.49 -11.43 7.19
C HIS A 181 -30.49 -9.90 6.99
N ARG A 182 -29.41 -9.38 6.41
CA ARG A 182 -29.41 -8.16 5.61
C ARG A 182 -28.27 -8.23 4.60
N THR A 183 -28.60 -8.75 3.43
CA THR A 183 -27.87 -8.52 2.19
C THR A 183 -28.08 -7.07 1.80
N ASP A 184 -27.02 -6.28 1.80
CA ASP A 184 -26.94 -5.04 1.04
C ASP A 184 -25.47 -4.76 0.67
N ASN A 185 -25.28 -4.58 -0.63
CA ASN A 185 -24.16 -3.97 -1.36
C ASN A 185 -22.93 -4.81 -1.73
N ASP A 186 -23.04 -5.29 -2.97
CA ASP A 186 -22.01 -5.61 -3.94
C ASP A 186 -20.90 -4.55 -3.98
N ASN A 187 -19.68 -4.99 -3.65
CA ASN A 187 -18.46 -4.38 -4.14
C ASN A 187 -17.56 -5.55 -4.54
N ILE A 188 -17.78 -6.06 -5.75
CA ILE A 188 -17.06 -7.22 -6.28
C ILE A 188 -15.63 -6.78 -6.58
N GLU A 189 -14.72 -7.20 -5.71
CA GLU A 189 -13.29 -6.95 -5.76
C GLU A 189 -12.70 -7.70 -6.97
N HIS A 190 -12.33 -6.98 -8.03
CA HIS A 190 -11.64 -7.55 -9.18
C HIS A 190 -10.12 -7.55 -8.95
N THR A 191 -9.60 -8.58 -8.29
CA THR A 191 -8.17 -8.88 -8.20
C THR A 191 -7.69 -9.57 -9.47
N VAL A 192 -7.33 -8.79 -10.50
CA VAL A 192 -6.50 -9.31 -11.60
C VAL A 192 -5.05 -9.23 -11.16
N ASP A 193 -4.63 -10.24 -10.40
CA ASP A 193 -3.27 -10.36 -9.87
C ASP A 193 -2.28 -10.60 -11.02
N THR A 194 -1.86 -9.52 -11.68
CA THR A 194 -0.78 -9.49 -12.67
C THR A 194 0.47 -9.01 -11.93
N PHE A 195 0.98 -9.87 -11.06
CA PHE A 195 2.19 -9.63 -10.27
C PHE A 195 3.43 -9.70 -11.20
N LEU A 196 3.78 -8.56 -11.79
CA LEU A 196 5.08 -8.33 -12.43
C LEU A 196 6.08 -8.01 -11.32
N GLY A 197 7.00 -8.95 -11.05
CA GLY A 197 8.20 -8.69 -10.26
C GLY A 197 9.00 -7.54 -10.88
N MET A 198 8.81 -6.34 -10.34
CA MET A 198 9.68 -5.21 -10.59
C MET A 198 10.67 -5.18 -9.43
N ASP A 199 11.89 -5.66 -9.71
CA ASP A 199 13.07 -5.34 -8.92
C ASP A 199 13.31 -3.83 -9.05
N LEU A 200 12.58 -3.05 -8.25
CA LEU A 200 12.93 -1.67 -7.98
C LEU A 200 14.15 -1.73 -7.06
N ASP A 201 15.33 -1.71 -7.69
CA ASP A 201 16.65 -1.66 -7.04
C ASP A 201 16.82 -0.36 -6.23
N PHE A 202 16.05 -0.22 -5.14
CA PHE A 202 16.31 0.75 -4.10
C PHE A 202 17.45 0.21 -3.25
N ASP A 203 18.68 0.54 -3.68
CA ASP A 203 19.92 0.25 -2.98
C ASP A 203 19.82 0.73 -1.52
N ASP A 204 19.64 -0.22 -0.60
CA ASP A 204 19.31 -0.05 0.83
C ASP A 204 20.47 0.54 1.66
N ASN A 205 21.51 1.04 0.98
CA ASN A 205 22.74 1.59 1.55
C ASN A 205 22.95 3.08 1.29
N SER A 206 21.98 3.78 0.69
CA SER A 206 22.04 5.24 0.65
C SER A 206 21.71 5.79 2.04
N PRO A 207 22.65 6.43 2.76
CA PRO A 207 22.35 7.07 4.03
C PRO A 207 21.26 8.12 3.77
N LEU A 208 20.17 8.05 4.53
CA LEU A 208 19.08 9.03 4.47
C LEU A 208 19.66 10.45 4.56
N PRO A 209 19.17 11.41 3.76
CA PRO A 209 19.56 12.80 3.92
C PRO A 209 19.23 13.25 5.34
N ASP A 210 20.23 13.78 6.04
CA ASP A 210 20.10 14.32 7.38
C ASP A 210 19.11 15.49 7.30
N ILE A 211 17.89 15.31 7.83
CA ILE A 211 16.85 16.34 7.84
C ILE A 211 17.39 17.50 8.65
N VAL A 212 17.95 18.50 7.96
CA VAL A 212 18.57 19.68 8.56
C VAL A 212 17.49 20.46 9.29
N ARG A 213 17.64 20.46 10.60
CA ARG A 213 16.78 21.18 11.52
C ARG A 213 16.83 22.68 11.29
N HIS A 214 15.65 23.24 11.04
CA HIS A 214 15.42 24.66 11.09
C HIS A 214 15.55 25.16 12.53
N LYS A 215 16.64 25.88 12.81
CA LYS A 215 16.64 26.88 13.89
C LYS A 215 15.70 28.02 13.48
N PRO A 216 14.71 28.41 14.31
CA PRO A 216 14.07 29.70 14.15
C PRO A 216 15.07 30.78 14.56
N GLY A 217 15.84 31.27 13.59
CA GLY A 217 16.71 32.42 13.75
C GLY A 217 15.87 33.69 13.84
N SER A 218 15.76 34.22 15.05
CA SER A 218 15.20 35.52 15.39
C SER A 218 15.78 36.63 14.49
N GLY A 219 14.93 37.19 13.63
CA GLY A 219 15.25 38.44 12.96
C GLY A 219 15.42 39.57 13.98
N THR A 220 16.55 40.27 13.93
CA THR A 220 16.65 41.63 14.48
C THR A 220 17.56 42.49 13.60
N LYS A 221 16.88 43.41 12.90
CA LYS A 221 17.22 44.80 12.57
C LYS A 221 18.55 45.09 11.86
N LYS A 222 18.40 45.33 10.56
CA LYS A 222 19.27 46.17 9.74
C LYS A 222 18.86 47.62 10.03
N ASP A 223 19.65 48.34 10.81
CA ASP A 223 19.58 49.80 10.86
C ASP A 223 20.44 50.34 9.71
N GLU A 224 19.75 50.84 8.69
CA GLU A 224 20.31 51.70 7.65
C GLU A 224 20.09 53.17 8.06
N ASP A 225 21.22 53.83 8.29
CA ASP A 225 21.61 55.09 7.63
C ASP A 225 21.18 56.47 8.19
N LYS A 226 22.10 57.43 7.95
CA LYS A 226 22.07 58.91 8.12
C LYS A 226 22.46 59.41 9.52
N VAL A 227 23.52 60.22 9.72
CA VAL A 227 23.96 61.47 9.04
C VAL A 227 25.47 61.64 9.17
#